data_AF-A0A1V5CD53-F1
#
_entry.id   AF-A0A1V5CD53-F1
#
_cell.length_a   1.000
_cell.length_b   1.000
_cell.length_c   1.000
_cell.angle_alpha   90.00
_cell.angle_beta   90.00
_cell.angle_gamma   90.00
#
_symmetry.space_group_name_H-M   'P 1'
#
loop_
_entity.id
_entity.type
_entity.pdbx_description
1 polymer ?
#
loop_
_entity_poly.entity_id
_entity_poly.type
_entity_poly.pdbx_seq_one_letter_code
_entity_poly.pdbx_strand_id
1 'polypeptide(L)'
;MAGFRDINASARDDNKQDSMYRHLKTKVELSEIIRSVSHFFQQEGDHVREGQARRLLSDLAAERIPVAILRCVERTLALLTPERLEGHVNHIRDDLHDTRSSGFVRDKWSLGMAQIEKECLRLTEVLGKRIRSGLSFRFEREVDDHCADVERAVAAEIDLLLDGRKKFLAAEDVRRLADEAQGVAAGLRQQWFSSHRSDLEEQLRVLGAEELARLRQLPGKAVELAGELFRLSPPPTGLTADMDETGFCWKTVPQFEWDPPSAWELDILAVRWIRNRVRQNCIRTLKEAIQRYRGYLVEAMVEAGNEWADSMGAGNVNLLRSLHQRLAHAINGQTPSPITDRIEPWIKRLDELRVDLSDENPDTTGEASPVVTGKDLEVNRCFVCDRIAAGMFRFFTRYQYEVSVSESHREEHLARGGLCPLHTWQYESVASRDGVCTAYAPLLAALVRHLRDMASSIGSVDTIRNRLADLCPSPDSCPACRRLTEVEQEAIEEMKRSLSSGNSDHDGGGLCIKHLAMLIDGEVDPDVARKLIAETALVLQRVSESMQSYVLKRGALRRDLLNDEEVSAYLVGLTLLAGDRKLFPV
;
A
#
# COMPACT_ATOMS: atom_id res chain seq x y z
N MET A 1 26.64 60.88 -19.67
CA MET A 1 27.46 59.86 -18.99
C MET A 1 27.41 60.08 -17.48
N ALA A 2 26.32 59.63 -16.85
CA ALA A 2 26.17 59.38 -15.42
C ALA A 2 24.83 58.67 -15.25
N GLY A 3 24.82 57.43 -14.75
CA GLY A 3 23.59 56.68 -14.49
C GLY A 3 23.72 55.18 -14.67
N PHE A 4 24.54 54.51 -13.85
CA PHE A 4 24.50 53.06 -13.60
C PHE A 4 25.27 52.75 -12.30
N ARG A 5 24.69 53.14 -11.16
CA ARG A 5 25.06 52.69 -9.81
C ARG A 5 23.80 52.74 -8.97
N ASP A 6 23.10 51.60 -8.83
CA ASP A 6 22.14 51.35 -7.73
C ASP A 6 21.56 49.91 -7.68
N ILE A 7 21.89 49.01 -8.62
CA ILE A 7 21.30 47.64 -8.62
C ILE A 7 21.90 46.72 -7.52
N ASN A 8 23.09 47.02 -6.97
CA ASN A 8 23.74 46.17 -5.97
C ASN A 8 23.32 46.42 -4.50
N ALA A 9 22.51 47.44 -4.22
CA ALA A 9 22.00 47.69 -2.87
C ALA A 9 20.81 46.76 -2.53
N SER A 10 19.90 46.54 -3.50
CA SER A 10 18.71 45.69 -3.33
C SER A 10 19.06 44.24 -3.01
N ALA A 11 20.01 43.65 -3.75
CA ALA A 11 20.41 42.24 -3.56
C ALA A 11 21.10 41.97 -2.21
N ARG A 12 21.63 43.00 -1.53
CA ARG A 12 22.24 42.86 -0.19
C ARG A 12 21.21 42.95 0.93
N ASP A 13 20.12 43.68 0.74
CA ASP A 13 19.05 43.76 1.72
C ASP A 13 18.13 42.52 1.67
N ASP A 14 17.90 41.95 0.48
CA ASP A 14 17.15 40.70 0.33
C ASP A 14 17.84 39.52 1.05
N ASN A 15 19.17 39.44 0.97
CA ASN A 15 19.94 38.37 1.64
C ASN A 15 19.98 38.54 3.17
N LYS A 16 19.97 39.78 3.68
CA LYS A 16 19.88 40.05 5.12
C LYS A 16 18.49 39.73 5.68
N GLN A 17 17.45 40.05 4.93
CA GLN A 17 16.08 39.78 5.33
C GLN A 17 15.81 38.27 5.36
N ASP A 18 16.32 37.52 4.38
CA ASP A 18 16.22 36.05 4.35
C ASP A 18 17.05 35.39 5.46
N SER A 19 18.26 35.88 5.73
CA SER A 19 19.06 35.43 6.87
C SER A 19 18.33 35.68 8.20
N MET A 20 17.80 36.88 8.43
CA MET A 20 17.08 37.21 9.67
C MET A 20 15.81 36.35 9.85
N TYR A 21 15.07 36.08 8.77
CA TYR A 21 13.89 35.22 8.81
C TYR A 21 14.26 33.77 9.17
N ARG A 22 15.33 33.23 8.58
CA ARG A 22 15.86 31.90 8.91
C ARG A 22 16.25 31.80 10.40
N HIS A 23 16.93 32.80 10.95
CA HIS A 23 17.30 32.82 12.37
C HIS A 23 16.08 32.84 13.31
N LEU A 24 15.04 33.62 12.97
CA LEU A 24 13.80 33.65 13.76
C LEU A 24 13.08 32.29 13.71
N LYS A 25 13.07 31.63 12.56
CA LYS A 25 12.49 30.30 12.39
C LYS A 25 13.21 29.26 13.26
N THR A 26 14.55 29.19 13.19
CA THR A 26 15.37 28.29 14.02
C THR A 26 15.15 28.53 15.51
N LYS A 27 15.00 29.80 15.93
CA LYS A 27 14.74 30.15 17.34
C LYS A 27 13.40 29.64 17.84
N VAL A 28 12.35 29.68 17.01
CA VAL A 28 11.02 29.13 17.34
C VAL A 28 11.11 27.61 17.49
N GLU A 29 11.71 26.93 16.51
CA GLU A 29 11.85 25.47 16.52
C GLU A 29 12.66 24.97 17.72
N LEU A 30 13.79 25.61 18.03
CA LEU A 30 14.59 25.26 19.21
C LEU A 30 13.82 25.47 20.52
N SER A 31 12.98 26.50 20.60
CA SER A 31 12.15 26.74 21.78
C SER A 31 11.09 25.64 22.01
N GLU A 32 10.55 25.06 20.94
CA GLU A 32 9.60 23.95 21.01
C GLU A 32 10.28 22.66 21.48
N ILE A 33 11.49 22.40 20.98
CA ILE A 33 12.30 21.25 21.41
C ILE A 33 12.66 21.36 22.89
N ILE A 34 13.16 22.52 23.35
CA ILE A 34 13.55 22.68 24.77
C ILE A 34 12.32 22.59 25.69
N ARG A 35 11.13 23.07 25.26
CA ARG A 35 9.88 22.88 26.03
C ARG A 35 9.51 21.40 26.13
N SER A 36 9.63 20.66 25.04
CA SER A 36 9.36 19.21 25.00
C SER A 36 10.31 18.44 25.92
N VAL A 37 11.60 18.79 25.89
CA VAL A 37 12.63 18.24 26.80
C VAL A 37 12.37 18.61 28.26
N SER A 38 11.96 19.86 28.55
CA SER A 38 11.61 20.27 29.91
C SER A 38 10.40 19.51 30.45
N HIS A 39 9.38 19.30 29.61
CA HIS A 39 8.20 18.53 29.98
C HIS A 39 8.54 17.05 30.21
N PHE A 40 9.44 16.49 29.39
CA PHE A 40 9.98 15.15 29.62
C PHE A 40 10.65 15.03 31.00
N PHE A 41 11.58 15.93 31.35
CA PHE A 41 12.22 15.87 32.67
C PHE A 41 11.24 16.09 33.83
N GLN A 42 10.20 16.89 33.62
CA GLN A 42 9.12 17.05 34.59
C GLN A 42 8.32 15.75 34.78
N GLN A 43 8.02 15.02 33.70
CA GLN A 43 7.34 13.72 33.77
C GLN A 43 8.18 12.65 34.46
N GLU A 44 9.50 12.66 34.23
CA GLU A 44 10.45 11.72 34.86
C GLU A 44 10.85 12.16 36.29
N GLY A 45 10.38 13.31 36.79
CA GLY A 45 10.69 13.81 38.13
C GLY A 45 12.11 14.40 38.30
N ASP A 46 12.85 14.66 37.23
CA ASP A 46 14.19 15.27 37.27
C ASP A 46 14.09 16.81 37.31
N HIS A 47 13.75 17.33 38.49
CA HIS A 47 13.58 18.78 38.71
C HIS A 47 14.87 19.60 38.46
N VAL A 48 16.05 18.97 38.57
CA VAL A 48 17.34 19.65 38.34
C VAL A 48 17.52 19.94 36.85
N ARG A 49 17.28 18.95 35.99
CA ARG A 49 17.38 19.11 34.54
C ARG A 49 16.21 19.88 33.95
N GLU A 50 15.01 19.73 34.49
CA GLU A 50 13.86 20.60 34.20
C GLU A 50 14.24 22.08 34.42
N GLY A 51 14.85 22.39 35.57
CA GLY A 51 15.35 23.74 35.88
C GLY A 51 16.49 24.23 34.97
N GLN A 52 17.28 23.32 34.39
CA GLN A 52 18.30 23.66 33.39
C GLN A 52 17.66 23.95 32.01
N ALA A 53 16.69 23.14 31.57
CA ALA A 53 15.94 23.38 30.33
C ALA A 53 15.15 24.70 30.36
N ARG A 54 14.52 25.03 31.50
CA ARG A 54 13.84 26.33 31.69
C ARG A 54 14.81 27.53 31.63
N ARG A 55 16.03 27.38 32.16
CA ARG A 55 17.08 28.40 32.03
C ARG A 55 17.51 28.58 30.57
N LEU A 56 17.67 27.50 29.82
CA LEU A 56 17.99 27.57 28.38
C LEU A 56 16.89 28.30 27.57
N LEU A 57 15.61 28.09 27.90
CA LEU A 57 14.50 28.85 27.28
C LEU A 57 14.58 30.36 27.58
N SER A 58 14.93 30.71 28.82
CA SER A 58 15.12 32.11 29.23
C SER A 58 16.31 32.75 28.51
N ASP A 59 17.44 32.04 28.41
CA ASP A 59 18.64 32.49 27.70
C ASP A 59 18.35 32.67 26.21
N LEU A 60 17.69 31.69 25.58
CA LEU A 60 17.27 31.76 24.18
C LEU A 60 16.36 32.98 23.92
N ALA A 61 15.42 33.28 24.83
CA ALA A 61 14.54 34.44 24.70
C ALA A 61 15.31 35.78 24.74
N ALA A 62 16.32 35.90 25.61
CA ALA A 62 17.08 37.13 25.83
C ALA A 62 18.06 37.47 24.70
N GLU A 63 18.58 36.47 23.98
CA GLU A 63 19.67 36.67 23.03
C GLU A 63 19.21 36.97 21.58
N ARG A 64 19.98 37.83 20.89
CA ARG A 64 19.73 38.30 19.50
C ARG A 64 20.78 37.85 18.48
N ILE A 65 21.80 37.08 18.89
CA ILE A 65 22.99 36.78 18.05
C ILE A 65 23.01 35.29 17.67
N PRO A 66 23.35 34.90 16.43
CA PRO A 66 23.35 33.51 15.93
C PRO A 66 24.21 32.52 16.74
N VAL A 67 25.39 32.97 17.20
CA VAL A 67 26.33 32.15 18.01
C VAL A 67 25.69 31.66 19.32
N ALA A 68 24.72 32.39 19.85
CA ALA A 68 23.98 32.00 21.05
C ALA A 68 23.03 30.83 20.81
N ILE A 69 22.45 30.75 19.61
CA ILE A 69 21.52 29.70 19.22
C ILE A 69 22.28 28.37 19.12
N LEU A 70 23.46 28.37 18.49
CA LEU A 70 24.32 27.19 18.40
C LEU A 70 24.74 26.69 19.81
N ARG A 71 25.11 27.60 20.72
CA ARG A 71 25.42 27.26 22.11
C ARG A 71 24.22 26.68 22.88
N CYS A 72 23.01 27.14 22.59
CA CYS A 72 21.77 26.59 23.16
C CYS A 72 21.48 25.17 22.64
N VAL A 73 21.74 24.90 21.34
CA VAL A 73 21.65 23.55 20.75
C VAL A 73 22.65 22.60 21.43
N GLU A 74 23.92 22.98 21.53
CA GLU A 74 24.97 22.16 22.16
C GLU A 74 24.66 21.83 23.63
N ARG A 75 24.16 22.81 24.40
CA ARG A 75 23.76 22.59 25.80
C ARG A 75 22.52 21.72 25.92
N THR A 76 21.58 21.81 24.98
CA THR A 76 20.39 20.95 24.96
C THR A 76 20.79 19.51 24.65
N LEU A 77 21.70 19.29 23.68
CA LEU A 77 22.29 17.97 23.40
C LEU A 77 23.02 17.41 24.63
N ALA A 78 23.78 18.22 25.35
CA ALA A 78 24.48 17.79 26.57
C ALA A 78 23.55 17.41 27.74
N LEU A 79 22.31 17.91 27.78
CA LEU A 79 21.31 17.49 28.78
C LEU A 79 20.72 16.11 28.49
N LEU A 80 20.86 15.66 27.24
CA LEU A 80 20.27 14.43 26.70
C LEU A 80 21.28 13.27 26.62
N THR A 81 22.53 13.45 27.08
CA THR A 81 23.55 12.40 26.91
C THR A 81 23.28 11.13 27.75
N PRO A 82 23.45 9.92 27.17
CA PRO A 82 23.06 8.65 27.76
C PRO A 82 23.74 8.30 29.09
N GLU A 83 25.01 8.69 29.30
CA GLU A 83 25.79 8.27 30.47
C GLU A 83 25.19 8.75 31.80
N ARG A 84 24.35 9.79 31.76
CA ARG A 84 23.66 10.35 32.94
C ARG A 84 22.23 9.85 33.12
N LEU A 85 21.67 9.11 32.15
CA LEU A 85 20.32 8.53 32.19
C LEU A 85 20.37 7.04 32.54
N GLU A 86 21.45 6.36 32.19
CA GLU A 86 21.69 4.95 32.51
C GLU A 86 21.82 4.64 34.02
N GLY A 87 22.18 5.64 34.85
CA GLY A 87 22.30 5.47 36.31
C GLY A 87 21.00 5.04 37.02
N HIS A 88 19.82 5.42 36.50
CA HIS A 88 18.52 4.97 37.03
C HIS A 88 18.12 3.58 36.52
N VAL A 89 18.49 3.24 35.29
CA VAL A 89 18.19 1.94 34.65
C VAL A 89 19.02 0.81 35.25
N ASN A 90 20.27 1.09 35.62
CA ASN A 90 21.15 0.11 36.25
C ASN A 90 20.67 -0.28 37.66
N HIS A 91 20.03 0.62 38.42
CA HIS A 91 19.46 0.27 39.73
C HIS A 91 18.31 -0.74 39.63
N ILE A 92 17.49 -0.67 38.58
CA ILE A 92 16.38 -1.62 38.31
C ILE A 92 16.94 -2.96 37.77
N ARG A 93 18.03 -2.91 37.01
CA ARG A 93 18.71 -4.08 36.45
C ARG A 93 19.37 -4.96 37.54
N ASP A 94 19.92 -4.33 38.58
CA ASP A 94 20.52 -5.03 39.71
C ASP A 94 19.46 -5.78 40.57
N ASP A 95 18.24 -5.26 40.67
CA ASP A 95 17.11 -5.94 41.33
C ASP A 95 16.55 -7.13 40.52
N LEU A 96 16.77 -7.16 39.20
CA LEU A 96 16.30 -8.22 38.30
C LEU A 96 17.30 -9.39 38.13
N HIS A 97 18.59 -9.17 38.45
CA HIS A 97 19.65 -10.15 38.17
C HIS A 97 19.79 -11.29 39.19
N ASP A 98 19.07 -11.27 40.33
CA ASP A 98 19.25 -12.25 41.40
C ASP A 98 18.47 -13.58 41.23
N THR A 99 18.02 -13.95 40.02
CA THR A 99 17.25 -15.20 39.88
C THR A 99 17.57 -16.07 38.66
N ARG A 100 17.82 -17.35 38.94
CA ARG A 100 17.83 -18.50 38.01
C ARG A 100 16.47 -18.74 37.29
N SER A 101 15.53 -17.78 37.33
CA SER A 101 14.16 -17.89 36.80
C SER A 101 13.90 -17.05 35.54
N SER A 102 14.93 -16.47 34.91
CA SER A 102 14.77 -15.60 33.73
C SER A 102 14.13 -16.28 32.51
N GLY A 103 14.42 -17.57 32.27
CA GLY A 103 13.80 -18.33 31.17
C GLY A 103 12.29 -18.53 31.36
N PHE A 104 11.86 -18.93 32.55
CA PHE A 104 10.45 -19.15 32.86
C PHE A 104 9.61 -17.86 32.75
N VAL A 105 10.15 -16.74 33.23
CA VAL A 105 9.47 -15.43 33.14
C VAL A 105 9.34 -14.98 31.68
N ARG A 106 10.39 -15.17 30.87
CA ARG A 106 10.38 -14.86 29.43
C ARG A 106 9.33 -15.68 28.68
N ASP A 107 9.30 -16.99 28.90
CA ASP A 107 8.34 -17.88 28.23
C ASP A 107 6.89 -17.54 28.61
N LYS A 108 6.66 -17.25 29.90
CA LYS A 108 5.34 -16.84 30.40
C LYS A 108 4.90 -15.48 29.83
N TRP A 109 5.83 -14.53 29.69
CA TRP A 109 5.58 -13.23 29.04
C TRP A 109 5.23 -13.41 27.56
N SER A 110 6.05 -14.13 26.81
CA SER A 110 5.82 -14.37 25.38
C SER A 110 4.49 -15.08 25.13
N LEU A 111 4.16 -16.09 25.96
CA LEU A 111 2.88 -16.79 25.87
C LEU A 111 1.70 -15.85 26.18
N GLY A 112 1.78 -15.04 27.24
CA GLY A 112 0.72 -14.12 27.61
C GLY A 112 0.51 -13.01 26.57
N MET A 113 1.60 -12.48 25.98
CA MET A 113 1.51 -11.52 24.88
C MET A 113 0.89 -12.13 23.63
N ALA A 114 1.27 -13.35 23.25
CA ALA A 114 0.65 -14.06 22.14
C ALA A 114 -0.86 -14.28 22.36
N GLN A 115 -1.29 -14.55 23.60
CA GLN A 115 -2.72 -14.65 23.95
C GLN A 115 -3.45 -13.31 23.82
N ILE A 116 -2.83 -12.21 24.25
CA ILE A 116 -3.42 -10.87 24.16
C ILE A 116 -3.51 -10.42 22.70
N GLU A 117 -2.49 -10.66 21.89
CA GLU A 117 -2.50 -10.38 20.44
C GLU A 117 -3.58 -11.21 19.73
N LYS A 118 -3.70 -12.50 20.06
CA LYS A 118 -4.77 -13.36 19.54
C LYS A 118 -6.17 -12.85 19.91
N GLU A 119 -6.36 -12.38 21.14
CA GLU A 119 -7.63 -11.78 21.57
C GLU A 119 -7.91 -10.47 20.82
N CYS A 120 -6.88 -9.65 20.53
CA CYS A 120 -7.00 -8.44 19.71
C CYS A 120 -7.52 -8.77 18.30
N LEU A 121 -6.92 -9.75 17.64
CA LEU A 121 -7.34 -10.20 16.31
C LEU A 121 -8.78 -10.76 16.34
N ARG A 122 -9.11 -11.56 17.35
CA ARG A 122 -10.47 -12.11 17.52
C ARG A 122 -11.51 -11.01 17.72
N LEU A 123 -11.22 -10.00 18.53
CA LEU A 123 -12.12 -8.86 18.75
C LEU A 123 -12.29 -8.01 17.50
N THR A 124 -11.22 -7.82 16.73
CA THR A 124 -11.26 -7.13 15.43
C THR A 124 -12.16 -7.88 14.44
N GLU A 125 -12.04 -9.21 14.37
CA GLU A 125 -12.91 -10.04 13.52
C GLU A 125 -14.39 -9.96 13.94
N VAL A 126 -14.67 -10.00 15.24
CA VAL A 126 -16.03 -9.86 15.79
C VAL A 126 -16.60 -8.48 15.48
N LEU A 127 -15.82 -7.43 15.65
CA LEU A 127 -16.19 -6.06 15.31
C LEU A 127 -16.54 -5.96 13.82
N GLY A 128 -15.68 -6.46 12.92
CA GLY A 128 -15.96 -6.50 11.49
C GLY A 128 -17.25 -7.24 11.17
N LYS A 129 -17.50 -8.42 11.76
CA LYS A 129 -18.77 -9.15 11.58
C LYS A 129 -19.99 -8.35 12.03
N ARG A 130 -19.91 -7.66 13.17
CA ARG A 130 -20.99 -6.85 13.73
C ARG A 130 -21.26 -5.60 12.89
N ILE A 131 -20.21 -4.99 12.33
CA ILE A 131 -20.33 -3.91 11.35
C ILE A 131 -21.03 -4.40 10.08
N ARG A 132 -20.58 -5.53 9.49
CA ARG A 132 -21.20 -6.07 8.28
C ARG A 132 -22.70 -6.35 8.42
N SER A 133 -23.14 -6.89 9.55
CA SER A 133 -24.56 -7.18 9.78
C SER A 133 -25.37 -5.97 10.25
N GLY A 134 -24.77 -5.10 11.07
CA GLY A 134 -25.46 -3.97 11.69
C GLY A 134 -25.54 -2.73 10.81
N LEU A 135 -24.49 -2.43 10.04
CA LEU A 135 -24.42 -1.20 9.25
C LEU A 135 -25.44 -1.21 8.11
N SER A 136 -25.54 -2.34 7.39
CA SER A 136 -26.49 -2.51 6.29
C SER A 136 -27.94 -2.31 6.73
N PHE A 137 -28.30 -2.78 7.93
CA PHE A 137 -29.64 -2.60 8.49
C PHE A 137 -29.92 -1.16 8.94
N ARG A 138 -28.92 -0.50 9.53
CA ARG A 138 -29.07 0.86 10.07
C ARG A 138 -29.15 1.94 9.01
N PHE A 139 -28.51 1.73 7.87
CA PHE A 139 -28.47 2.68 6.76
C PHE A 139 -29.37 2.30 5.59
N GLU A 140 -30.14 1.22 5.71
CA GLU A 140 -31.00 0.75 4.63
C GLU A 140 -31.93 1.85 4.14
N ARG A 141 -32.56 2.56 5.08
CA ARG A 141 -33.50 3.64 4.77
C ARG A 141 -32.81 4.85 4.15
N GLU A 142 -31.67 5.25 4.68
CA GLU A 142 -30.91 6.43 4.24
C GLU A 142 -30.33 6.20 2.84
N VAL A 143 -29.89 4.99 2.54
CA VAL A 143 -29.47 4.58 1.20
C VAL A 143 -30.68 4.55 0.25
N ASP A 144 -31.82 4.03 0.69
CA ASP A 144 -33.06 4.03 -0.12
C ASP A 144 -33.53 5.45 -0.43
N ASP A 145 -33.52 6.35 0.56
CA ASP A 145 -33.90 7.75 0.41
C ASP A 145 -32.95 8.47 -0.57
N HIS A 146 -31.63 8.23 -0.48
CA HIS A 146 -30.65 8.75 -1.43
C HIS A 146 -30.84 8.19 -2.84
N CYS A 147 -31.06 6.88 -2.99
CA CYS A 147 -31.35 6.28 -4.28
C CYS A 147 -32.63 6.87 -4.90
N ALA A 148 -33.65 7.16 -4.09
CA ALA A 148 -34.88 7.82 -4.54
C ALA A 148 -34.65 9.29 -4.92
N ASP A 149 -33.74 10.00 -4.26
CA ASP A 149 -33.31 11.35 -4.65
C ASP A 149 -32.58 11.34 -6.01
N VAL A 150 -31.65 10.41 -6.21
CA VAL A 150 -30.94 10.22 -7.48
C VAL A 150 -31.93 9.83 -8.59
N GLU A 151 -32.85 8.90 -8.35
CA GLU A 151 -33.88 8.51 -9.33
C GLU A 151 -34.73 9.72 -9.74
N ARG A 152 -35.21 10.52 -8.76
CA ARG A 152 -36.01 11.72 -9.02
C ARG A 152 -35.23 12.77 -9.82
N ALA A 153 -33.98 13.03 -9.46
CA ALA A 153 -33.15 14.02 -10.12
C ALA A 153 -32.85 13.61 -11.57
N VAL A 154 -32.45 12.35 -11.81
CA VAL A 154 -32.20 11.85 -13.17
C VAL A 154 -33.49 11.78 -14.00
N ALA A 155 -34.63 11.44 -13.38
CA ALA A 155 -35.93 11.48 -14.04
C ALA A 155 -36.31 12.92 -14.47
N ALA A 156 -35.97 13.93 -13.67
CA ALA A 156 -36.19 15.33 -14.04
C ALA A 156 -35.34 15.74 -15.25
N GLU A 157 -34.09 15.29 -15.35
CA GLU A 157 -33.25 15.52 -16.53
C GLU A 157 -33.81 14.84 -17.79
N ILE A 158 -34.34 13.62 -17.65
CA ILE A 158 -35.06 12.93 -18.73
C ILE A 158 -36.25 13.79 -19.20
N ASP A 159 -37.06 14.30 -18.27
CA ASP A 159 -38.24 15.10 -18.59
C ASP A 159 -37.85 16.45 -19.24
N LEU A 160 -36.81 17.13 -18.75
CA LEU A 160 -36.27 18.37 -19.33
C LEU A 160 -35.79 18.16 -20.78
N LEU A 161 -35.10 17.06 -21.05
CA LEU A 161 -34.68 16.71 -22.41
C LEU A 161 -35.87 16.51 -23.35
N LEU A 162 -36.88 15.76 -22.87
CA LEU A 162 -38.06 15.39 -23.67
C LEU A 162 -39.05 16.55 -23.88
N ASP A 163 -39.09 17.52 -22.97
CA ASP A 163 -39.91 18.73 -23.07
C ASP A 163 -39.30 19.78 -24.02
N GLY A 164 -38.05 19.60 -24.43
CA GLY A 164 -37.36 20.46 -25.38
C GLY A 164 -38.13 20.66 -26.70
N ARG A 165 -37.96 21.86 -27.30
CA ARG A 165 -38.58 22.25 -28.59
C ARG A 165 -38.03 21.48 -29.81
N LYS A 166 -37.02 20.60 -29.63
CA LYS A 166 -36.44 19.84 -30.75
C LYS A 166 -37.48 18.89 -31.34
N LYS A 167 -37.64 18.93 -32.66
CA LYS A 167 -38.52 18.04 -33.41
C LYS A 167 -37.99 16.61 -33.51
N PHE A 168 -36.70 16.39 -33.26
CA PHE A 168 -36.03 15.09 -33.34
C PHE A 168 -35.10 14.92 -32.13
N LEU A 169 -34.89 13.68 -31.69
CA LEU A 169 -33.96 13.28 -30.64
C LEU A 169 -32.82 12.49 -31.29
N ALA A 170 -31.61 13.03 -31.27
CA ALA A 170 -30.44 12.33 -31.80
C ALA A 170 -29.83 11.39 -30.74
N ALA A 171 -29.10 10.35 -31.16
CA ALA A 171 -28.35 9.49 -30.24
C ALA A 171 -27.36 10.28 -29.36
N GLU A 172 -26.80 11.37 -29.88
CA GLU A 172 -25.96 12.31 -29.14
C GLU A 172 -26.68 12.93 -27.94
N ASP A 173 -27.97 13.27 -28.09
CA ASP A 173 -28.77 13.85 -27.01
C ASP A 173 -28.96 12.85 -25.85
N VAL A 174 -29.09 11.55 -26.15
CA VAL A 174 -29.22 10.48 -25.16
C VAL A 174 -27.89 10.20 -24.45
N ARG A 175 -26.76 10.27 -25.16
CA ARG A 175 -25.43 10.17 -24.55
C ARG A 175 -25.16 11.33 -23.60
N ARG A 176 -25.44 12.55 -24.06
CA ARG A 176 -25.30 13.75 -23.22
C ARG A 176 -26.17 13.67 -21.97
N LEU A 177 -27.39 13.14 -22.07
CA LEU A 177 -28.26 12.88 -20.93
C LEU A 177 -27.64 11.89 -19.94
N ALA A 178 -27.00 10.81 -20.42
CA ALA A 178 -26.31 9.87 -19.55
C ALA A 178 -25.16 10.55 -18.80
N ASP A 179 -24.35 11.36 -19.48
CA ASP A 179 -23.25 12.11 -18.86
C ASP A 179 -23.77 13.14 -17.83
N GLU A 180 -24.82 13.89 -18.17
CA GLU A 180 -25.50 14.84 -17.27
C GLU A 180 -26.06 14.12 -16.03
N ALA A 181 -26.73 12.98 -16.22
CA ALA A 181 -27.26 12.16 -15.15
C ALA A 181 -26.16 11.60 -14.24
N GLN A 182 -25.02 11.17 -14.80
CA GLN A 182 -23.86 10.74 -14.01
C GLN A 182 -23.29 11.89 -13.19
N GLY A 183 -23.22 13.10 -13.76
CA GLY A 183 -22.80 14.31 -13.04
C GLY A 183 -23.73 14.67 -11.88
N VAL A 184 -25.05 14.64 -12.10
CA VAL A 184 -26.07 14.88 -11.07
C VAL A 184 -25.96 13.84 -9.95
N ALA A 185 -25.89 12.56 -10.31
CA ALA A 185 -25.74 11.46 -9.34
C ALA A 185 -24.43 11.60 -8.52
N ALA A 186 -23.33 12.01 -9.16
CA ALA A 186 -22.06 12.24 -8.48
C ALA A 186 -22.13 13.40 -7.48
N GLY A 187 -22.78 14.52 -7.85
CA GLY A 187 -22.98 15.67 -6.96
C GLY A 187 -23.83 15.31 -5.73
N LEU A 188 -24.99 14.67 -5.95
CA LEU A 188 -25.86 14.20 -4.86
C LEU A 188 -25.14 13.21 -3.95
N ARG A 189 -24.35 12.30 -4.52
CA ARG A 189 -23.55 11.34 -3.78
C ARG A 189 -22.52 12.02 -2.87
N GLN A 190 -21.76 12.98 -3.39
CA GLN A 190 -20.79 13.73 -2.59
C GLN A 190 -21.45 14.49 -1.43
N GLN A 191 -22.61 15.11 -1.70
CA GLN A 191 -23.39 15.80 -0.68
C GLN A 191 -23.92 14.83 0.39
N TRP A 192 -24.46 13.68 -0.02
CA TRP A 192 -24.95 12.65 0.89
C TRP A 192 -23.84 12.13 1.80
N PHE A 193 -22.67 11.77 1.25
CA PHE A 193 -21.53 11.33 2.07
C PHE A 193 -21.04 12.40 3.04
N SER A 194 -20.97 13.65 2.60
CA SER A 194 -20.50 14.75 3.45
C SER A 194 -21.46 15.00 4.62
N SER A 195 -22.77 14.85 4.40
CA SER A 195 -23.80 15.05 5.43
C SER A 195 -23.94 13.87 6.40
N HIS A 196 -23.64 12.64 5.95
CA HIS A 196 -23.84 11.43 6.76
C HIS A 196 -22.54 10.88 7.37
N ARG A 197 -21.38 11.50 7.12
CA ARG A 197 -20.09 11.02 7.64
C ARG A 197 -20.06 10.92 9.16
N SER A 198 -20.46 11.98 9.87
CA SER A 198 -20.47 12.00 11.34
C SER A 198 -21.40 10.95 11.91
N ASP A 199 -22.57 10.79 11.29
CA ASP A 199 -23.58 9.83 11.74
C ASP A 199 -23.09 8.41 11.53
N LEU A 200 -22.41 8.12 10.42
CA LEU A 200 -21.82 6.82 10.16
C LEU A 200 -20.68 6.48 11.11
N GLU A 201 -19.79 7.44 11.38
CA GLU A 201 -18.76 7.28 12.42
C GLU A 201 -19.39 6.97 13.79
N GLU A 202 -20.46 7.68 14.15
CA GLU A 202 -21.18 7.43 15.39
C GLU A 202 -21.87 6.07 15.42
N GLN A 203 -22.53 5.66 14.32
CA GLN A 203 -23.14 4.34 14.23
C GLN A 203 -22.09 3.22 14.32
N LEU A 204 -20.90 3.40 13.73
CA LEU A 204 -19.79 2.45 13.85
C LEU A 204 -19.32 2.36 15.31
N ARG A 205 -19.18 3.49 16.01
CA ARG A 205 -18.85 3.51 17.44
C ARG A 205 -19.91 2.80 18.27
N VAL A 206 -21.19 3.05 18.01
CA VAL A 206 -22.32 2.41 18.73
C VAL A 206 -22.37 0.92 18.45
N LEU A 207 -22.25 0.50 17.19
CA LEU A 207 -22.23 -0.91 16.79
C LEU A 207 -21.05 -1.63 17.41
N GLY A 208 -19.87 -0.99 17.48
CA GLY A 208 -18.65 -1.59 18.00
C GLY A 208 -18.38 -1.35 19.48
N ALA A 209 -19.26 -0.64 20.21
CA ALA A 209 -18.93 -0.07 21.52
C ALA A 209 -18.33 -1.09 22.50
N GLU A 210 -18.91 -2.29 22.55
CA GLU A 210 -18.48 -3.39 23.41
C GLU A 210 -17.09 -3.91 23.00
N GLU A 211 -16.89 -4.23 21.72
CA GLU A 211 -15.62 -4.72 21.19
C GLU A 211 -14.52 -3.67 21.31
N LEU A 212 -14.82 -2.40 21.04
CA LEU A 212 -13.90 -1.28 21.19
C LEU A 212 -13.49 -1.08 22.64
N ALA A 213 -14.42 -1.17 23.59
CA ALA A 213 -14.11 -1.13 25.01
C ALA A 213 -13.17 -2.26 25.42
N ARG A 214 -13.38 -3.48 24.88
CA ARG A 214 -12.50 -4.63 25.13
C ARG A 214 -11.13 -4.48 24.49
N LEU A 215 -11.05 -3.97 23.25
CA LEU A 215 -9.79 -3.67 22.56
C LEU A 215 -8.96 -2.66 23.36
N ARG A 216 -9.59 -1.58 23.85
CA ARG A 216 -8.94 -0.55 24.70
C ARG A 216 -8.36 -1.11 26.00
N GLN A 217 -8.87 -2.23 26.51
CA GLN A 217 -8.36 -2.86 27.73
C GLN A 217 -7.15 -3.76 27.49
N LEU A 218 -6.88 -4.21 26.26
CA LEU A 218 -5.80 -5.16 25.98
C LEU A 218 -4.40 -4.62 26.31
N PRO A 219 -4.04 -3.36 26.00
CA PRO A 219 -2.77 -2.78 26.44
C PRO A 219 -2.65 -2.77 27.97
N GLY A 220 -3.73 -2.45 28.68
CA GLY A 220 -3.78 -2.51 30.14
C GLY A 220 -3.50 -3.92 30.67
N LYS A 221 -4.09 -4.96 30.07
CA LYS A 221 -3.82 -6.36 30.43
C LYS A 221 -2.38 -6.78 30.18
N ALA A 222 -1.76 -6.30 29.10
CA ALA A 222 -0.34 -6.58 28.81
C ALA A 222 0.56 -5.93 29.88
N VAL A 223 0.20 -4.73 30.30
CA VAL A 223 0.89 -4.01 31.38
C VAL A 223 0.71 -4.68 32.74
N GLU A 224 -0.50 -5.12 33.08
CA GLU A 224 -0.79 -5.89 34.31
C GLU A 224 0.03 -7.19 34.33
N LEU A 225 0.04 -7.92 33.22
CA LEU A 225 0.86 -9.13 33.05
C LEU A 225 2.35 -8.82 33.27
N ALA A 226 2.86 -7.72 32.73
CA ALA A 226 4.24 -7.30 32.98
C ALA A 226 4.48 -6.98 34.46
N GLY A 227 3.56 -6.26 35.11
CA GLY A 227 3.61 -5.96 36.54
C GLY A 227 3.68 -7.23 37.41
N GLU A 228 2.82 -8.21 37.12
CA GLU A 228 2.81 -9.50 37.83
C GLU A 228 4.10 -10.29 37.64
N LEU A 229 4.63 -10.34 36.41
CA LEU A 229 5.81 -11.16 36.06
C LEU A 229 7.12 -10.53 36.52
N PHE A 230 7.24 -9.20 36.45
CA PHE A 230 8.46 -8.46 36.73
C PHE A 230 8.41 -7.71 38.07
N ARG A 231 7.34 -7.87 38.85
CA ARG A 231 7.09 -7.17 40.13
C ARG A 231 7.17 -5.64 39.99
N LEU A 232 6.81 -5.12 38.82
CA LEU A 232 6.76 -3.68 38.60
C LEU A 232 5.54 -3.13 39.34
N SER A 233 5.69 -1.96 39.96
CA SER A 233 4.52 -1.24 40.45
C SER A 233 3.57 -0.96 39.28
N PRO A 234 2.25 -1.08 39.47
CA PRO A 234 1.30 -0.83 38.40
C PRO A 234 1.55 0.59 37.87
N PRO A 235 1.74 0.77 36.56
CA PRO A 235 1.94 2.11 36.03
C PRO A 235 0.66 2.92 36.22
N PRO A 236 0.77 4.26 36.17
CA PRO A 236 -0.41 5.12 36.20
C PRO A 236 -1.40 4.69 35.12
N THR A 237 -2.65 4.50 35.53
CA THR A 237 -3.80 4.21 34.67
C THR A 237 -3.86 5.23 33.54
N GLY A 238 -3.61 4.83 32.28
CA GLY A 238 -3.61 5.79 31.16
C GLY A 238 -3.04 5.34 29.82
N LEU A 239 -2.51 4.12 29.67
CA LEU A 239 -2.14 3.57 28.36
C LEU A 239 -3.39 3.13 27.59
N THR A 240 -4.18 4.11 27.15
CA THR A 240 -5.23 3.89 26.15
C THR A 240 -4.64 4.20 24.79
N ALA A 241 -4.75 3.28 23.83
CA ALA A 241 -4.53 3.62 22.44
C ALA A 241 -5.45 4.80 22.10
N ASP A 242 -4.89 5.88 21.55
CA ASP A 242 -5.69 6.99 21.05
C ASP A 242 -6.45 6.51 19.82
N MET A 243 -7.63 5.96 20.12
CA MET A 243 -8.54 5.39 19.13
C MET A 243 -9.44 6.47 18.52
N ASP A 244 -9.31 7.72 18.97
CA ASP A 244 -10.06 8.83 18.41
C ASP A 244 -9.35 9.41 17.16
N GLU A 245 -8.06 9.11 16.97
CA GLU A 245 -7.27 9.50 15.78
C GLU A 245 -7.46 8.60 14.55
N THR A 246 -7.92 7.36 14.73
CA THR A 246 -8.22 6.43 13.62
C THR A 246 -9.52 6.85 12.92
N GLY A 247 -9.40 7.90 12.11
CA GLY A 247 -10.49 8.46 11.34
C GLY A 247 -11.05 7.46 10.33
N PHE A 248 -12.37 7.45 10.21
CA PHE A 248 -13.05 6.70 9.16
C PHE A 248 -12.75 7.34 7.79
N CYS A 249 -12.39 6.52 6.80
CA CYS A 249 -12.03 6.98 5.46
C CYS A 249 -12.75 6.18 4.37
N TRP A 250 -13.41 6.88 3.45
CA TRP A 250 -13.94 6.30 2.22
C TRP A 250 -12.81 6.20 1.19
N LYS A 251 -12.25 5.01 0.95
CA LYS A 251 -11.20 4.88 -0.09
C LYS A 251 -11.76 4.96 -1.51
N THR A 252 -12.91 4.35 -1.76
CA THR A 252 -13.52 4.34 -3.08
C THR A 252 -15.03 4.36 -2.97
N VAL A 253 -15.63 5.41 -3.52
CA VAL A 253 -17.07 5.52 -3.68
C VAL A 253 -17.43 5.06 -5.09
N PRO A 254 -18.30 4.05 -5.26
CA PRO A 254 -18.66 3.53 -6.57
C PRO A 254 -19.34 4.60 -7.43
N GLN A 255 -18.99 4.62 -8.72
CA GLN A 255 -19.61 5.52 -9.68
C GLN A 255 -21.02 5.04 -10.04
N PHE A 256 -21.93 5.99 -10.28
CA PHE A 256 -23.25 5.69 -10.81
C PHE A 256 -23.09 5.46 -12.31
N GLU A 257 -23.36 4.25 -12.77
CA GLU A 257 -23.27 3.88 -14.18
C GLU A 257 -24.66 3.65 -14.77
N TRP A 258 -25.01 4.47 -15.75
CA TRP A 258 -26.26 4.34 -16.49
C TRP A 258 -25.98 4.46 -17.97
N ASP A 259 -26.30 3.40 -18.70
CA ASP A 259 -26.18 3.31 -20.16
C ASP A 259 -27.58 3.13 -20.76
N PRO A 260 -28.30 4.22 -21.04
CA PRO A 260 -29.60 4.14 -21.70
C PRO A 260 -29.41 3.61 -23.14
N PRO A 261 -30.25 2.67 -23.60
CA PRO A 261 -30.06 2.04 -24.91
C PRO A 261 -30.03 3.09 -26.02
N SER A 262 -28.97 3.05 -26.83
CA SER A 262 -28.80 3.89 -28.02
C SER A 262 -29.84 3.50 -29.07
N ALA A 263 -30.99 4.18 -29.04
CA ALA A 263 -32.08 3.86 -29.94
C ALA A 263 -31.82 4.52 -31.31
N TRP A 264 -31.08 3.80 -32.16
CA TRP A 264 -31.03 4.05 -33.61
C TRP A 264 -32.45 4.01 -34.24
N GLU A 265 -33.40 3.37 -33.56
CA GLU A 265 -34.82 3.33 -33.88
C GLU A 265 -35.54 4.70 -33.75
N LEU A 266 -34.90 5.71 -33.15
CA LEU A 266 -35.49 7.05 -32.93
C LEU A 266 -35.50 7.94 -34.18
N ASP A 267 -34.69 7.62 -35.18
CA ASP A 267 -34.55 8.47 -36.37
C ASP A 267 -35.73 8.36 -37.35
N ILE A 268 -36.66 7.40 -37.16
CA ILE A 268 -37.58 6.97 -38.23
C ILE A 268 -39.08 7.17 -37.89
N LEU A 269 -39.47 7.47 -36.64
CA LEU A 269 -40.89 7.48 -36.22
C LEU A 269 -41.45 8.87 -35.82
N ALA A 270 -42.76 8.95 -35.61
CA ALA A 270 -43.44 10.19 -35.23
C ALA A 270 -43.13 10.61 -33.77
N VAL A 271 -42.72 11.88 -33.62
CA VAL A 271 -42.18 12.51 -32.39
C VAL A 271 -42.94 12.20 -31.10
N ARG A 272 -44.28 12.20 -31.14
CA ARG A 272 -45.10 12.06 -29.93
C ARG A 272 -45.14 10.62 -29.39
N TRP A 273 -45.12 9.62 -30.27
CA TRP A 273 -45.08 8.21 -29.86
C TRP A 273 -43.67 7.82 -29.38
N ILE A 274 -42.64 8.33 -30.07
CA ILE A 274 -41.25 8.13 -29.69
C ILE A 274 -40.98 8.63 -28.28
N ARG A 275 -41.37 9.88 -27.94
CA ARG A 275 -41.03 10.48 -26.62
C ARG A 275 -41.53 9.65 -25.45
N ASN A 276 -42.78 9.17 -25.49
CA ASN A 276 -43.32 8.32 -24.43
C ASN A 276 -42.58 6.98 -24.33
N ARG A 277 -42.21 6.37 -25.47
CA ARG A 277 -41.49 5.10 -25.49
C ARG A 277 -40.05 5.26 -24.99
N VAL A 278 -39.36 6.32 -25.40
CA VAL A 278 -38.03 6.70 -24.90
C VAL A 278 -38.08 6.90 -23.40
N ARG A 279 -39.02 7.72 -22.91
CA ARG A 279 -39.21 7.96 -21.48
C ARG A 279 -39.38 6.66 -20.71
N GLN A 280 -40.28 5.78 -21.16
CA GLN A 280 -40.52 4.49 -20.51
C GLN A 280 -39.26 3.61 -20.49
N ASN A 281 -38.52 3.55 -21.60
CA ASN A 281 -37.28 2.78 -21.68
C ASN A 281 -36.19 3.36 -20.76
N CYS A 282 -35.98 4.68 -20.79
CA CYS A 282 -35.02 5.37 -19.92
C CYS A 282 -35.37 5.19 -18.44
N ILE A 283 -36.64 5.34 -18.05
CA ILE A 283 -37.07 5.12 -16.66
C ILE A 283 -36.86 3.66 -16.25
N ARG A 284 -37.15 2.69 -17.14
CA ARG A 284 -36.93 1.27 -16.84
C ARG A 284 -35.45 0.99 -16.60
N THR A 285 -34.56 1.42 -17.50
CA THR A 285 -33.11 1.18 -17.34
C THR A 285 -32.51 2.00 -16.21
N LEU A 286 -33.08 3.17 -15.90
CA LEU A 286 -32.72 3.96 -14.72
C LEU A 286 -33.00 3.18 -13.43
N LYS A 287 -34.17 2.55 -13.29
CA LYS A 287 -34.48 1.72 -12.10
C LYS A 287 -33.52 0.56 -11.92
N GLU A 288 -33.15 -0.10 -13.03
CA GLU A 288 -32.14 -1.17 -13.01
C GLU A 288 -30.75 -0.64 -12.60
N ALA A 289 -30.38 0.56 -13.07
CA ALA A 289 -29.13 1.22 -12.67
C ALA A 289 -29.15 1.66 -11.19
N ILE A 290 -30.26 2.21 -10.69
CA ILE A 290 -30.43 2.60 -9.28
C ILE A 290 -30.33 1.39 -8.37
N GLN A 291 -30.92 0.25 -8.73
CA GLN A 291 -30.82 -0.98 -7.93
C GLN A 291 -29.38 -1.50 -7.84
N ARG A 292 -28.62 -1.44 -8.95
CA ARG A 292 -27.19 -1.81 -8.95
C ARG A 292 -26.38 -0.84 -8.09
N TYR A 293 -26.61 0.45 -8.27
CA TYR A 293 -25.95 1.51 -7.52
C TYR A 293 -26.22 1.40 -6.01
N ARG A 294 -27.44 1.08 -5.60
CA ARG A 294 -27.81 0.76 -4.21
C ARG A 294 -26.93 -0.37 -3.65
N GLY A 295 -26.80 -1.47 -4.41
CA GLY A 295 -25.96 -2.61 -4.03
C GLY A 295 -24.51 -2.18 -3.80
N TYR A 296 -23.95 -1.40 -4.72
CA TYR A 296 -22.58 -0.89 -4.60
C TYR A 296 -22.39 0.06 -3.42
N LEU A 297 -23.36 0.93 -3.13
CA LEU A 297 -23.29 1.80 -1.95
C LEU A 297 -23.21 0.98 -0.67
N VAL A 298 -24.12 0.01 -0.47
CA VAL A 298 -24.12 -0.84 0.72
C VAL A 298 -22.79 -1.60 0.85
N GLU A 299 -22.30 -2.17 -0.25
CA GLU A 299 -21.02 -2.88 -0.28
C GLU A 299 -19.85 -1.97 0.13
N ALA A 300 -19.76 -0.76 -0.44
CA ALA A 300 -18.71 0.20 -0.12
C ALA A 300 -18.77 0.68 1.35
N MET A 301 -19.97 0.85 1.90
CA MET A 301 -20.17 1.19 3.33
C MET A 301 -19.65 0.08 4.24
N VAL A 302 -19.99 -1.17 3.88
CA VAL A 302 -19.54 -2.35 4.61
C VAL A 302 -18.02 -2.52 4.53
N GLU A 303 -17.44 -2.32 3.35
CA GLU A 303 -16.00 -2.39 3.12
C GLU A 303 -15.26 -1.34 3.96
N ALA A 304 -15.66 -0.07 3.87
CA ALA A 304 -15.05 1.01 4.65
C ALA A 304 -15.18 0.79 6.16
N GLY A 305 -16.29 0.21 6.62
CA GLY A 305 -16.47 -0.18 8.02
C GLY A 305 -15.52 -1.32 8.46
N ASN A 306 -15.25 -2.30 7.59
CA ASN A 306 -14.27 -3.34 7.87
C ASN A 306 -12.85 -2.78 7.88
N GLU A 307 -12.49 -1.93 6.92
CA GLU A 307 -11.17 -1.29 6.89
C GLU A 307 -10.91 -0.46 8.15
N TRP A 308 -11.94 0.25 8.63
CA TRP A 308 -11.87 0.96 9.89
C TRP A 308 -11.61 0.00 11.06
N ALA A 309 -12.38 -1.10 11.19
CA ALA A 309 -12.16 -2.10 12.23
C ALA A 309 -10.75 -2.70 12.17
N ASP A 310 -10.26 -3.04 10.98
CA ASP A 310 -8.92 -3.58 10.77
C ASP A 310 -7.85 -2.56 11.16
N SER A 311 -8.06 -1.27 10.86
CA SER A 311 -7.17 -0.19 11.32
C SER A 311 -7.12 -0.10 12.85
N MET A 312 -8.27 -0.21 13.53
CA MET A 312 -8.31 -0.25 15.01
C MET A 312 -7.51 -1.44 15.57
N GLY A 313 -7.70 -2.61 14.96
CA GLY A 313 -7.02 -3.85 15.32
C GLY A 313 -5.50 -3.73 15.12
N ALA A 314 -5.08 -3.26 13.95
CA ALA A 314 -3.68 -3.05 13.62
C ALA A 314 -3.00 -2.05 14.56
N GLY A 315 -3.67 -0.94 14.89
CA GLY A 315 -3.16 0.03 15.86
C GLY A 315 -2.88 -0.60 17.24
N ASN A 316 -3.82 -1.41 17.74
CA ASN A 316 -3.66 -2.12 19.01
C ASN A 316 -2.56 -3.20 18.93
N VAL A 317 -2.51 -3.99 17.86
CA VAL A 317 -1.45 -5.00 17.66
C VAL A 317 -0.08 -4.35 17.60
N ASN A 318 0.08 -3.23 16.87
CA ASN A 318 1.34 -2.50 16.79
C ASN A 318 1.77 -1.95 18.16
N LEU A 319 0.82 -1.41 18.94
CA LEU A 319 1.08 -0.97 20.31
C LEU A 319 1.53 -2.14 21.20
N LEU A 320 0.84 -3.28 21.14
CA LEU A 320 1.19 -4.49 21.89
C LEU A 320 2.57 -5.04 21.49
N ARG A 321 2.88 -5.05 20.19
CA ARG A 321 4.18 -5.50 19.68
C ARG A 321 5.30 -4.57 20.10
N SER A 322 5.07 -3.25 20.09
CA SER A 322 6.01 -2.26 20.62
C SER A 322 6.26 -2.48 22.11
N LEU A 323 5.21 -2.69 22.91
CA LEU A 323 5.34 -3.05 24.33
C LEU A 323 6.14 -4.34 24.53
N HIS A 324 5.83 -5.38 23.75
CA HIS A 324 6.57 -6.65 23.78
C HIS A 324 8.05 -6.45 23.47
N GLN A 325 8.37 -5.75 22.38
CA GLN A 325 9.76 -5.47 21.96
C GLN A 325 10.51 -4.68 23.03
N ARG A 326 9.92 -3.60 23.55
CA ARG A 326 10.54 -2.76 24.61
C ARG A 326 10.86 -3.57 25.86
N LEU A 327 9.94 -4.43 26.30
CA LEU A 327 10.17 -5.31 27.46
C LEU A 327 11.18 -6.42 27.15
N ALA A 328 11.15 -7.04 25.96
CA ALA A 328 12.15 -8.03 25.57
C ALA A 328 13.56 -7.45 25.54
N HIS A 329 13.72 -6.22 25.02
CA HIS A 329 14.99 -5.51 25.02
C HIS A 329 15.46 -5.16 26.44
N ALA A 330 14.54 -4.74 27.32
CA ALA A 330 14.85 -4.48 28.72
C ALA A 330 15.33 -5.75 29.46
N ILE A 331 14.64 -6.87 29.26
CA ILE A 331 14.96 -8.17 29.89
C ILE A 331 16.30 -8.72 29.39
N ASN A 332 16.61 -8.55 28.11
CA ASN A 332 17.84 -9.09 27.52
C ASN A 332 19.09 -8.25 27.81
N GLY A 333 18.98 -7.17 28.59
CA GLY A 333 20.09 -6.27 28.86
C GLY A 333 20.57 -5.47 27.64
N GLN A 334 19.92 -5.66 26.48
CA GLN A 334 20.19 -4.99 25.20
C GLN A 334 19.32 -3.74 25.05
N THR A 335 19.10 -2.99 26.14
CA THR A 335 18.32 -1.76 26.04
C THR A 335 19.19 -0.65 25.45
N PRO A 336 18.93 -0.16 24.21
CA PRO A 336 18.90 1.28 24.07
C PRO A 336 17.83 1.76 25.04
N SER A 337 18.15 2.75 25.88
CA SER A 337 17.23 3.19 26.92
C SER A 337 15.87 3.56 26.28
N PRO A 338 14.71 3.23 26.89
CA PRO A 338 13.41 3.77 26.44
C PRO A 338 13.38 5.30 26.37
N ILE A 339 14.33 5.90 27.09
CA ILE A 339 14.65 7.32 27.06
C ILE A 339 15.37 7.67 25.76
N THR A 340 16.28 6.84 25.25
CA THR A 340 16.93 6.98 23.94
C THR A 340 15.88 7.00 22.83
N ASP A 341 14.94 6.06 22.75
CA ASP A 341 13.91 6.07 21.68
C ASP A 341 12.99 7.31 21.72
N ARG A 342 12.70 7.84 22.92
CA ARG A 342 11.89 9.07 23.09
C ARG A 342 12.68 10.34 22.77
N ILE A 343 13.98 10.31 23.00
CA ILE A 343 14.88 11.45 22.84
C ILE A 343 15.56 11.45 21.45
N GLU A 344 15.65 10.31 20.77
CA GLU A 344 16.30 10.13 19.46
C GLU A 344 15.72 11.09 18.40
N PRO A 345 14.39 11.29 18.29
CA PRO A 345 13.85 12.28 17.35
C PRO A 345 14.30 13.71 17.69
N TRP A 346 14.46 14.02 18.97
CA TRP A 346 14.94 15.34 19.42
C TRP A 346 16.44 15.49 19.20
N ILE A 347 17.25 14.46 19.44
CA ILE A 347 18.69 14.43 19.13
C ILE A 347 18.88 14.63 17.64
N LYS A 348 18.21 13.82 16.80
CA LYS A 348 18.24 13.95 15.34
C LYS A 348 17.85 15.35 14.89
N ARG A 349 16.77 15.92 15.44
CA ARG A 349 16.33 17.27 15.06
C ARG A 349 17.28 18.37 15.54
N LEU A 350 17.87 18.22 16.73
CA LEU A 350 18.90 19.13 17.25
C LEU A 350 20.19 19.04 16.43
N ASP A 351 20.53 17.86 15.91
CA ASP A 351 21.64 17.67 14.98
C ASP A 351 21.37 18.29 13.62
N GLU A 352 20.16 18.16 13.07
CA GLU A 352 19.74 18.88 11.85
C GLU A 352 19.85 20.40 12.04
N LEU A 353 19.36 20.94 13.15
CA LEU A 353 19.50 22.36 13.48
C LEU A 353 20.96 22.78 13.67
N ARG A 354 21.78 21.91 14.28
CA ARG A 354 23.22 22.13 14.45
C ARG A 354 23.91 22.19 13.10
N VAL A 355 23.60 21.28 12.18
CA VAL A 355 24.13 21.23 10.82
C VAL A 355 23.67 22.46 10.04
N ASP A 356 22.37 22.79 10.03
CA ASP A 356 21.83 24.00 9.37
C ASP A 356 22.51 25.30 9.84
N LEU A 357 22.92 25.34 11.11
CA LEU A 357 23.66 26.47 11.71
C LEU A 357 25.18 26.40 11.51
N SER A 358 25.72 25.22 11.16
CA SER A 358 27.16 24.98 10.98
C SER A 358 27.58 24.91 9.50
N ASP A 359 26.67 24.59 8.59
CA ASP A 359 26.87 24.42 7.14
C ASP A 359 27.03 25.75 6.36
N GLU A 360 27.52 26.82 7.02
CA GLU A 360 28.20 27.92 6.34
C GLU A 360 29.61 27.54 5.85
N ASN A 361 29.92 26.26 5.65
CA ASN A 361 31.14 25.81 4.97
C ASN A 361 30.96 24.43 4.31
N PRO A 362 31.14 24.29 2.98
CA PRO A 362 30.92 23.02 2.30
C PRO A 362 32.23 22.23 2.23
N ASP A 363 32.24 20.97 2.72
CA ASP A 363 32.79 19.85 1.94
C ASP A 363 32.69 18.46 2.61
N THR A 364 32.30 17.48 1.77
CA THR A 364 32.69 16.05 1.71
C THR A 364 32.15 14.95 2.67
N THR A 365 31.28 14.11 2.08
CA THR A 365 31.33 12.62 1.91
C THR A 365 31.38 11.61 3.07
N GLY A 366 30.61 10.51 2.95
CA GLY A 366 31.07 9.14 3.29
C GLY A 366 30.04 8.14 3.83
N GLU A 367 29.92 6.97 3.18
CA GLU A 367 28.99 5.83 3.40
C GLU A 367 29.30 4.90 4.61
N ALA A 368 28.31 4.10 5.06
CA ALA A 368 28.28 2.61 4.98
C ALA A 368 27.33 1.90 6.01
N SER A 369 26.70 0.80 5.56
CA SER A 369 25.98 -0.28 6.31
C SER A 369 26.99 -1.37 6.80
N PRO A 370 26.71 -2.53 7.48
CA PRO A 370 25.47 -3.36 7.58
C PRO A 370 25.30 -4.11 8.95
N VAL A 371 24.45 -5.17 9.04
CA VAL A 371 24.73 -6.51 9.65
C VAL A 371 23.46 -7.41 9.63
N VAL A 372 23.64 -8.70 9.32
CA VAL A 372 22.61 -9.75 9.11
C VAL A 372 22.65 -10.79 10.24
N THR A 373 21.50 -11.29 10.70
CA THR A 373 21.38 -12.42 11.64
C THR A 373 20.28 -13.42 11.24
N GLY A 374 20.62 -14.72 11.21
CA GLY A 374 19.75 -15.89 11.41
C GLY A 374 18.65 -16.15 10.36
N LYS A 375 18.96 -16.89 9.28
CA LYS A 375 18.00 -17.22 8.23
C LYS A 375 17.01 -18.30 8.67
N ASP A 376 15.81 -17.86 9.01
CA ASP A 376 14.61 -18.61 8.65
C ASP A 376 14.71 -18.92 7.15
N LEU A 377 14.63 -20.20 6.78
CA LEU A 377 14.59 -20.63 5.38
C LEU A 377 13.25 -20.16 4.80
N GLU A 378 13.18 -18.89 4.43
CA GLU A 378 12.13 -18.35 3.56
C GLU A 378 12.00 -19.32 2.39
N VAL A 379 10.77 -19.72 2.08
CA VAL A 379 10.52 -20.65 1.00
C VAL A 379 10.86 -19.94 -0.31
N ASN A 380 12.11 -20.09 -0.72
CA ASN A 380 12.71 -19.28 -1.76
C ASN A 380 12.01 -19.58 -3.09
N ARG A 381 11.62 -18.50 -3.78
CA ARG A 381 11.03 -18.56 -5.12
C ARG A 381 12.03 -19.12 -6.12
N CYS A 382 11.51 -19.55 -7.27
CA CYS A 382 12.36 -19.98 -8.37
C CYS A 382 13.22 -18.84 -8.89
N PHE A 383 14.53 -18.98 -8.73
CA PHE A 383 15.53 -18.03 -9.19
C PHE A 383 15.30 -17.59 -10.64
N VAL A 384 15.06 -18.55 -11.53
CA VAL A 384 14.83 -18.28 -12.95
C VAL A 384 13.49 -17.53 -13.15
N CYS A 385 12.42 -17.94 -12.47
CA CYS A 385 11.15 -17.21 -12.51
C CYS A 385 11.32 -15.75 -12.03
N ASP A 386 12.04 -15.53 -10.94
CA ASP A 386 12.28 -14.18 -10.40
C ASP A 386 13.10 -13.32 -11.38
N ARG A 387 14.12 -13.91 -12.02
CA ARG A 387 14.91 -13.24 -13.06
C ARG A 387 14.04 -12.88 -14.28
N ILE A 388 13.19 -13.80 -14.74
CA ILE A 388 12.25 -13.54 -15.83
C ILE A 388 11.28 -12.42 -15.44
N ALA A 389 10.66 -12.48 -14.26
CA ALA A 389 9.72 -11.46 -13.80
C ALA A 389 10.37 -10.06 -13.77
N ALA A 390 11.58 -9.95 -13.20
CA ALA A 390 12.33 -8.69 -13.19
C ALA A 390 12.76 -8.24 -14.61
N GLY A 391 13.16 -9.17 -15.48
CA GLY A 391 13.51 -8.90 -16.87
C GLY A 391 12.33 -8.37 -17.68
N MET A 392 11.17 -9.00 -17.55
CA MET A 392 9.94 -8.63 -18.25
C MET A 392 9.38 -7.30 -17.75
N PHE A 393 9.40 -7.05 -16.44
CA PHE A 393 9.00 -5.75 -15.89
C PHE A 393 9.85 -4.60 -16.44
N ARG A 394 11.18 -4.77 -16.49
CA ARG A 394 12.10 -3.79 -17.10
C ARG A 394 11.84 -3.62 -18.59
N PHE A 395 11.60 -4.71 -19.30
CA PHE A 395 11.23 -4.67 -20.71
C PHE A 395 9.97 -3.83 -20.94
N PHE A 396 8.87 -4.12 -20.24
CA PHE A 396 7.61 -3.38 -20.44
C PHE A 396 7.71 -1.90 -20.08
N THR A 397 8.41 -1.57 -19.00
CA THR A 397 8.64 -0.18 -18.59
C THR A 397 9.39 0.59 -19.69
N ARG A 398 10.46 0.00 -20.25
CA ARG A 398 11.21 0.59 -21.35
C ARG A 398 10.38 0.66 -22.64
N TYR A 399 9.67 -0.41 -22.97
CA TYR A 399 8.86 -0.53 -24.18
C TYR A 399 7.73 0.50 -24.21
N GLN A 400 7.05 0.73 -23.08
CA GLN A 400 6.04 1.78 -22.96
C GLN A 400 6.62 3.15 -23.30
N TYR A 401 7.80 3.47 -22.74
CA TYR A 401 8.48 4.72 -23.03
C TYR A 401 8.83 4.83 -24.52
N GLU A 402 9.50 3.82 -25.09
CA GLU A 402 9.92 3.78 -26.50
C GLU A 402 8.73 3.98 -27.46
N VAL A 403 7.65 3.23 -27.27
CA VAL A 403 6.43 3.36 -28.11
C VAL A 403 5.75 4.71 -27.90
N SER A 404 5.84 5.33 -26.73
CA SER A 404 5.23 6.64 -26.51
C SER A 404 5.98 7.80 -27.16
N VAL A 405 7.32 7.76 -27.17
CA VAL A 405 8.16 8.90 -27.60
C VAL A 405 8.76 8.75 -29.00
N SER A 406 8.87 7.52 -29.54
CA SER A 406 9.56 7.26 -30.79
C SER A 406 8.60 6.80 -31.89
N GLU A 407 8.51 7.57 -32.97
CA GLU A 407 7.70 7.22 -34.13
C GLU A 407 8.16 5.91 -34.78
N SER A 408 9.47 5.70 -34.92
CA SER A 408 10.02 4.46 -35.47
C SER A 408 9.63 3.22 -34.65
N HIS A 409 9.61 3.30 -33.31
CA HIS A 409 9.17 2.17 -32.48
C HIS A 409 7.65 1.94 -32.57
N ARG A 410 6.84 3.01 -32.76
CA ARG A 410 5.41 2.85 -33.06
C ARG A 410 5.19 2.16 -34.38
N GLU A 411 5.90 2.56 -35.43
CA GLU A 411 5.82 1.91 -36.74
C GLU A 411 6.23 0.43 -36.66
N GLU A 412 7.28 0.10 -35.91
CA GLU A 412 7.69 -1.28 -35.67
C GLU A 412 6.64 -2.09 -34.88
N HIS A 413 6.02 -1.49 -33.85
CA HIS A 413 4.91 -2.10 -33.11
C HIS A 413 3.73 -2.40 -34.04
N LEU A 414 3.37 -1.46 -34.92
CA LEU A 414 2.29 -1.62 -35.89
C LEU A 414 2.61 -2.68 -36.95
N ALA A 415 3.82 -2.66 -37.50
CA ALA A 415 4.26 -3.60 -38.53
C ALA A 415 4.24 -5.06 -38.03
N ARG A 416 4.37 -5.28 -36.73
CA ARG A 416 4.33 -6.60 -36.09
C ARG A 416 2.94 -7.03 -35.63
N GLY A 417 1.93 -6.16 -35.73
CA GLY A 417 0.60 -6.42 -35.18
C GLY A 417 0.51 -6.27 -33.65
N GLY A 418 1.50 -5.63 -33.02
CA GLY A 418 1.57 -5.41 -31.58
C GLY A 418 2.26 -6.54 -30.78
N LEU A 419 1.82 -6.75 -29.55
CA LEU A 419 2.25 -7.87 -28.70
C LEU A 419 1.27 -9.06 -28.85
N CYS A 420 1.74 -10.29 -28.63
CA CYS A 420 0.85 -11.46 -28.59
C CYS A 420 -0.21 -11.30 -27.47
N PRO A 421 -1.38 -11.97 -27.57
CA PRO A 421 -2.49 -11.73 -26.64
C PRO A 421 -2.11 -11.80 -25.15
N LEU A 422 -1.26 -12.75 -24.77
CA LEU A 422 -0.73 -12.84 -23.40
C LEU A 422 0.05 -11.59 -22.98
N HIS A 423 1.03 -11.18 -23.79
CA HIS A 423 1.91 -10.07 -23.45
C HIS A 423 1.21 -8.71 -23.59
N THR A 424 0.11 -8.63 -24.35
CA THR A 424 -0.79 -7.46 -24.35
C THR A 424 -1.41 -7.23 -22.97
N TRP A 425 -1.92 -8.28 -22.32
CA TRP A 425 -2.49 -8.17 -20.98
C TRP A 425 -1.43 -7.90 -19.92
N GLN A 426 -0.25 -8.52 -20.02
CA GLN A 426 0.85 -8.19 -19.11
C GLN A 426 1.34 -6.75 -19.29
N TYR A 427 1.42 -6.26 -20.52
CA TYR A 427 1.74 -4.85 -20.79
C TYR A 427 0.70 -3.91 -20.17
N GLU A 428 -0.60 -4.20 -20.29
CA GLU A 428 -1.66 -3.41 -19.65
C GLU A 428 -1.49 -3.34 -18.14
N SER A 429 -1.11 -4.44 -17.49
CA SER A 429 -0.89 -4.48 -16.02
C SER A 429 0.27 -3.61 -15.52
N VAL A 430 1.17 -3.18 -16.42
CA VAL A 430 2.35 -2.35 -16.10
C VAL A 430 2.19 -0.93 -16.64
N ALA A 431 1.53 -0.77 -17.79
CA ALA A 431 1.43 0.50 -18.49
C ALA A 431 0.33 1.39 -17.91
N SER A 432 0.53 2.70 -18.00
CA SER A 432 -0.56 3.66 -17.79
C SER A 432 -1.63 3.52 -18.87
N ARG A 433 -2.87 3.92 -18.55
CA ARG A 433 -3.97 3.98 -19.53
C ARG A 433 -3.59 4.77 -20.79
N ASP A 434 -2.92 5.91 -20.61
CA ASP A 434 -2.42 6.73 -21.73
C ASP A 434 -1.36 6.00 -22.56
N GLY A 435 -0.47 5.25 -21.91
CA GLY A 435 0.53 4.41 -22.57
C GLY A 435 -0.09 3.28 -23.40
N VAL A 436 -1.16 2.66 -22.89
CA VAL A 436 -1.94 1.65 -23.64
C VAL A 436 -2.63 2.30 -24.84
N CYS A 437 -3.33 3.43 -24.65
CA CYS A 437 -3.98 4.14 -25.74
C CYS A 437 -2.99 4.59 -26.82
N THR A 438 -1.82 5.12 -26.41
CA THR A 438 -0.77 5.56 -27.33
C THR A 438 -0.21 4.41 -28.17
N ALA A 439 -0.04 3.22 -27.57
CA ALA A 439 0.46 2.05 -28.28
C ALA A 439 -0.59 1.41 -29.21
N TYR A 440 -1.81 1.20 -28.71
CA TYR A 440 -2.80 0.34 -29.40
C TYR A 440 -3.82 1.09 -30.26
N ALA A 441 -4.09 2.39 -30.05
CA ALA A 441 -5.06 3.10 -30.87
C ALA A 441 -4.68 3.14 -32.37
N PRO A 442 -3.41 3.41 -32.75
CA PRO A 442 -2.99 3.36 -34.16
C PRO A 442 -3.08 1.94 -34.74
N LEU A 443 -2.83 0.90 -33.92
CA LEU A 443 -2.92 -0.50 -34.34
C LEU A 443 -4.36 -0.88 -34.66
N LEU A 444 -5.31 -0.52 -33.78
CA LEU A 444 -6.74 -0.75 -34.01
C LEU A 444 -7.21 -0.05 -35.29
N ALA A 445 -6.77 1.19 -35.54
CA ALA A 445 -7.08 1.89 -36.79
C ALA A 445 -6.51 1.20 -38.03
N ALA A 446 -5.30 0.64 -37.95
CA ALA A 446 -4.72 -0.17 -39.03
C ALA A 446 -5.50 -1.46 -39.26
N LEU A 447 -5.84 -2.20 -38.20
CA LEU A 447 -6.63 -3.44 -38.27
C LEU A 447 -8.00 -3.20 -38.90
N VAL A 448 -8.70 -2.10 -38.55
CA VAL A 448 -9.99 -1.74 -39.16
C VAL A 448 -9.86 -1.53 -40.68
N ARG A 449 -8.77 -0.91 -41.14
CA ARG A 449 -8.52 -0.75 -42.59
C ARG A 449 -8.32 -2.10 -43.26
N HIS A 450 -7.46 -2.96 -42.70
CA HIS A 450 -7.24 -4.31 -43.24
C HIS A 450 -8.52 -5.15 -43.28
N LEU A 451 -9.36 -5.08 -42.25
CA LEU A 451 -10.64 -5.80 -42.21
C LEU A 451 -11.61 -5.31 -43.30
N ARG A 452 -11.67 -3.99 -43.56
CA ARG A 452 -12.48 -3.42 -44.65
C ARG A 452 -11.98 -3.83 -46.03
N ASP A 453 -10.66 -3.86 -46.23
CA ASP A 453 -10.05 -4.29 -47.50
C ASP A 453 -10.33 -5.77 -47.77
N MET A 454 -10.23 -6.62 -46.74
CA MET A 454 -10.58 -8.04 -46.83
C MET A 454 -12.06 -8.25 -47.14
N ALA A 455 -12.95 -7.52 -46.46
CA ALA A 455 -14.39 -7.60 -46.69
C ALA A 455 -14.79 -7.15 -48.11
N SER A 456 -14.00 -6.27 -48.73
CA SER A 456 -14.22 -5.78 -50.10
C SER A 456 -13.58 -6.69 -51.16
N SER A 457 -12.69 -7.61 -50.77
CA SER A 457 -12.02 -8.51 -51.70
C SER A 457 -12.84 -9.77 -51.97
N ILE A 458 -13.00 -10.14 -53.25
CA ILE A 458 -13.62 -11.42 -53.64
C ILE A 458 -12.57 -12.52 -53.46
N GLY A 459 -12.66 -13.28 -52.37
CA GLY A 459 -11.76 -14.39 -52.07
C GLY A 459 -12.50 -15.58 -51.46
N SER A 460 -11.87 -16.76 -51.47
CA SER A 460 -12.40 -17.92 -50.74
C SER A 460 -12.36 -17.67 -49.23
N VAL A 461 -13.25 -18.33 -48.48
CA VAL A 461 -13.27 -18.27 -47.00
C VAL A 461 -11.92 -18.65 -46.41
N ASP A 462 -11.20 -19.60 -47.01
CA ASP A 462 -9.87 -20.00 -46.54
C ASP A 462 -8.83 -18.89 -46.73
N THR A 463 -8.94 -18.10 -47.81
CA THR A 463 -8.08 -16.93 -48.02
C THR A 463 -8.31 -15.87 -46.94
N ILE A 464 -9.58 -15.63 -46.59
CA ILE A 464 -9.94 -14.68 -45.51
C ILE A 464 -9.45 -15.20 -44.16
N ARG A 465 -9.61 -16.50 -43.87
CA ARG A 465 -9.13 -17.12 -42.63
C ARG A 465 -7.62 -16.97 -42.46
N ASN A 466 -6.86 -17.28 -43.51
CA ASN A 466 -5.40 -17.18 -43.47
C ASN A 466 -4.95 -15.73 -43.23
N ARG A 467 -5.55 -14.76 -43.95
CA ARG A 467 -5.27 -13.33 -43.71
C ARG A 467 -5.64 -12.85 -42.32
N LEU A 468 -6.75 -13.33 -41.74
CA LEU A 468 -7.13 -13.03 -40.36
C LEU A 468 -6.11 -13.57 -39.36
N ALA A 469 -5.57 -14.77 -39.60
CA ALA A 469 -4.52 -15.34 -38.77
C ALA A 469 -3.23 -14.49 -38.83
N ASP A 470 -2.89 -13.96 -40.01
CA ASP A 470 -1.71 -13.10 -40.21
C ASP A 470 -1.83 -11.73 -39.52
N LEU A 471 -3.05 -11.28 -39.15
CA LEU A 471 -3.24 -10.02 -38.41
C LEU A 471 -2.92 -10.15 -36.92
N CYS A 472 -2.92 -11.37 -36.38
CA CYS A 472 -2.66 -11.62 -34.97
C CYS A 472 -1.17 -11.90 -34.75
N PRO A 473 -0.48 -11.16 -33.86
CA PRO A 473 0.92 -11.44 -33.54
C PRO A 473 1.08 -12.85 -32.96
N SER A 474 2.01 -13.62 -33.55
CA SER A 474 2.41 -14.92 -33.04
C SER A 474 3.46 -14.78 -31.92
N PRO A 475 3.69 -15.83 -31.12
CA PRO A 475 4.81 -15.83 -30.17
C PRO A 475 6.16 -15.53 -30.83
N ASP A 476 6.37 -15.97 -32.07
CA ASP A 476 7.63 -15.79 -32.79
C ASP A 476 7.85 -14.33 -33.25
N SER A 477 6.77 -13.59 -33.54
CA SER A 477 6.86 -12.18 -33.93
C SER A 477 6.85 -11.21 -32.74
N CYS A 478 6.38 -11.67 -31.57
CA CYS A 478 6.23 -10.86 -30.38
C CYS A 478 7.59 -10.51 -29.74
N PRO A 479 7.95 -9.22 -29.60
CA PRO A 479 9.21 -8.81 -28.98
C PRO A 479 9.30 -9.20 -27.49
N ALA A 480 8.16 -9.24 -26.79
CA ALA A 480 8.10 -9.65 -25.39
C ALA A 480 8.38 -11.17 -25.23
N CYS A 481 7.85 -12.02 -26.13
CA CYS A 481 8.16 -13.45 -26.15
C CYS A 481 9.66 -13.70 -26.36
N ARG A 482 10.27 -13.02 -27.34
CA ARG A 482 11.73 -13.10 -27.55
C ARG A 482 12.50 -12.68 -26.31
N ARG A 483 12.14 -11.54 -25.70
CA ARG A 483 12.83 -11.07 -24.50
C ARG A 483 12.68 -12.03 -23.33
N LEU A 484 11.53 -12.68 -23.18
CA LEU A 484 11.31 -13.70 -22.17
C LEU A 484 12.28 -14.87 -22.35
N THR A 485 12.38 -15.41 -23.57
CA THR A 485 13.32 -16.51 -23.89
C THR A 485 14.78 -16.10 -23.65
N GLU A 486 15.15 -14.88 -24.03
CA GLU A 486 16.50 -14.35 -23.77
C GLU A 486 16.81 -14.31 -22.27
N VAL A 487 15.91 -13.74 -21.46
CA VAL A 487 16.11 -13.61 -20.00
C VAL A 487 16.10 -14.99 -19.32
N GLU A 488 15.24 -15.90 -19.76
CA GLU A 488 15.21 -17.28 -19.26
C GLU A 488 16.56 -17.98 -19.53
N GLN A 489 17.10 -17.87 -20.75
CA GLN A 489 18.39 -18.45 -21.10
C GLN A 489 19.54 -17.77 -20.34
N GLU A 490 19.56 -16.43 -20.24
CA GLU A 490 20.54 -15.67 -19.47
C GLU A 490 20.60 -16.15 -18.01
N ALA A 491 19.43 -16.36 -17.39
CA ALA A 491 19.30 -16.82 -16.01
C ALA A 491 19.74 -18.27 -15.82
N ILE A 492 19.43 -19.16 -16.76
CA ILE A 492 19.89 -20.56 -16.74
C ILE A 492 21.43 -20.60 -16.85
N GLU A 493 22.03 -19.82 -17.75
CA GLU A 493 23.49 -19.76 -17.90
C GLU A 493 24.19 -19.08 -16.70
N GLU A 494 23.55 -18.11 -16.04
CA GLU A 494 24.00 -17.56 -14.76
C GLU A 494 24.03 -18.63 -13.67
N MET A 495 22.98 -19.45 -13.59
CA MET A 495 22.90 -20.52 -12.61
C MET A 495 23.92 -21.62 -12.87
N LYS A 496 24.11 -22.05 -14.13
CA LYS A 496 25.16 -23.03 -14.50
C LYS A 496 26.55 -22.56 -14.08
N ARG A 497 26.91 -21.31 -14.41
CA ARG A 497 28.21 -20.72 -14.03
C ARG A 497 28.40 -20.72 -12.52
N SER A 498 27.34 -20.41 -11.78
CA SER A 498 27.39 -20.38 -10.33
C SER A 498 27.60 -21.77 -9.74
N LEU A 499 26.91 -22.79 -10.25
CA LEU A 499 27.09 -24.19 -9.84
C LEU A 499 28.51 -24.70 -10.12
N SER A 500 29.06 -24.39 -11.30
CA SER A 500 30.43 -24.80 -11.67
C SER A 500 31.52 -24.11 -10.83
N SER A 501 31.25 -22.90 -10.33
CA SER A 501 32.22 -22.14 -9.53
C SER A 501 32.38 -22.64 -8.09
N GLY A 502 31.52 -23.57 -7.64
CA GLY A 502 31.55 -24.09 -6.27
C GLY A 502 31.21 -23.06 -5.20
N ASN A 503 30.79 -21.84 -5.57
CA ASN A 503 30.32 -20.82 -4.64
C ASN A 503 28.97 -21.26 -4.07
N SER A 504 29.01 -21.86 -2.88
CA SER A 504 27.83 -22.33 -2.14
C SER A 504 27.01 -21.20 -1.51
N ASP A 505 27.42 -19.94 -1.68
CA ASP A 505 26.71 -18.75 -1.18
C ASP A 505 25.41 -18.46 -1.93
N HIS A 506 25.10 -19.18 -3.00
CA HIS A 506 23.72 -19.25 -3.46
C HIS A 506 22.93 -20.08 -2.47
N ASP A 507 22.25 -19.33 -1.63
CA ASP A 507 21.22 -19.71 -0.67
C ASP A 507 20.04 -20.36 -1.42
N GLY A 508 20.29 -21.53 -2.02
CA GLY A 508 19.44 -22.39 -2.83
C GLY A 508 18.04 -21.86 -3.12
N GLY A 509 17.92 -20.82 -3.94
CA GLY A 509 16.63 -20.42 -4.47
C GLY A 509 16.01 -21.60 -5.21
N GLY A 510 14.95 -22.20 -4.65
CA GLY A 510 14.44 -23.49 -5.12
C GLY A 510 13.94 -23.39 -6.56
N LEU A 511 14.40 -24.25 -7.47
CA LEU A 511 13.91 -24.22 -8.86
C LEU A 511 12.51 -24.83 -8.97
N CYS A 512 11.68 -24.24 -9.84
CA CYS A 512 10.47 -24.94 -10.28
C CYS A 512 10.86 -26.10 -11.21
N ILE A 513 9.98 -27.11 -11.32
CA ILE A 513 10.23 -28.33 -12.10
C ILE A 513 10.61 -28.03 -13.55
N LYS A 514 9.94 -27.05 -14.18
CA LYS A 514 10.26 -26.62 -15.55
C LYS A 514 11.71 -26.17 -15.68
N HIS A 515 12.15 -25.24 -14.83
CA HIS A 515 13.49 -24.68 -14.93
C HIS A 515 14.57 -25.64 -14.40
N LEU A 516 14.23 -26.55 -13.49
CA LEU A 516 15.10 -27.65 -13.11
C LEU A 516 15.37 -28.57 -14.31
N ALA A 517 14.34 -28.95 -15.07
CA ALA A 517 14.50 -29.76 -16.28
C ALA A 517 15.37 -29.05 -17.33
N MET A 518 15.08 -27.78 -17.62
CA MET A 518 15.88 -26.97 -18.56
C MET A 518 17.35 -26.85 -18.13
N LEU A 519 17.60 -26.72 -16.83
CA LEU A 519 18.96 -26.65 -16.30
C LEU A 519 19.69 -27.99 -16.49
N ILE A 520 19.03 -29.12 -16.21
CA ILE A 520 19.60 -30.47 -16.37
C ILE A 520 19.88 -30.78 -17.84
N ASP A 521 18.98 -30.42 -18.74
CA ASP A 521 19.16 -30.58 -20.19
C ASP A 521 20.34 -29.77 -20.72
N GLY A 522 20.75 -28.74 -19.99
CA GLY A 522 21.86 -27.85 -20.33
C GLY A 522 23.26 -28.35 -19.97
N GLU A 523 23.49 -29.66 -19.93
CA GLU A 523 24.79 -30.32 -19.69
C GLU A 523 25.42 -30.02 -18.31
N VAL A 524 24.63 -30.06 -17.24
CA VAL A 524 25.15 -29.97 -15.86
C VAL A 524 25.79 -31.29 -15.43
N ASP A 525 26.84 -31.21 -14.60
CA ASP A 525 27.51 -32.38 -14.02
C ASP A 525 26.50 -33.36 -13.36
N PRO A 526 26.58 -34.68 -13.60
CA PRO A 526 25.60 -35.64 -13.09
C PRO A 526 25.48 -35.72 -11.56
N ASP A 527 26.56 -35.46 -10.81
CA ASP A 527 26.50 -35.41 -9.34
C ASP A 527 25.78 -34.15 -8.86
N VAL A 528 26.05 -33.00 -9.51
CA VAL A 528 25.34 -31.74 -9.24
C VAL A 528 23.85 -31.85 -9.57
N ALA A 529 23.51 -32.44 -10.72
CA ALA A 529 22.12 -32.68 -11.12
C ALA A 529 21.38 -33.55 -10.08
N ARG A 530 22.00 -34.65 -9.64
CA ARG A 530 21.43 -35.52 -8.59
C ARG A 530 21.21 -34.76 -7.28
N LYS A 531 22.14 -33.91 -6.88
CA LYS A 531 22.02 -33.08 -5.68
C LYS A 531 20.84 -32.10 -5.79
N LEU A 532 20.73 -31.37 -6.91
CA LEU A 532 19.63 -30.42 -7.15
C LEU A 532 18.26 -31.10 -7.15
N ILE A 533 18.15 -32.29 -7.75
CA ILE A 533 16.92 -33.07 -7.74
C ILE A 533 16.55 -33.46 -6.30
N ALA A 534 17.52 -33.94 -5.51
CA ALA A 534 17.28 -34.33 -4.12
C ALA A 534 16.84 -33.14 -3.25
N GLU A 535 17.48 -31.97 -3.41
CA GLU A 535 17.10 -30.74 -2.72
C GLU A 535 15.70 -30.27 -3.12
N THR A 536 15.38 -30.30 -4.42
CA THR A 536 14.04 -29.95 -4.92
C THR A 536 12.97 -30.90 -4.37
N ALA A 537 13.27 -32.21 -4.29
CA ALA A 537 12.36 -33.20 -3.72
C ALA A 537 12.06 -32.91 -2.24
N LEU A 538 13.06 -32.53 -1.45
CA LEU A 538 12.88 -32.14 -0.05
C LEU A 538 12.00 -30.90 0.10
N VAL A 539 12.18 -29.89 -0.75
CA VAL A 539 11.33 -28.69 -0.76
C VAL A 539 9.88 -29.05 -1.11
N LEU A 540 9.66 -29.84 -2.16
CA LEU A 540 8.33 -30.27 -2.57
C LEU A 540 7.63 -31.09 -1.49
N GLN A 541 8.36 -31.99 -0.81
CA GLN A 541 7.82 -32.76 0.30
C GLN A 541 7.35 -31.83 1.43
N ARG A 542 8.17 -30.86 1.85
CA ARG A 542 7.80 -29.89 2.88
C ARG A 542 6.56 -29.09 2.51
N VAL A 543 6.53 -28.53 1.30
CA VAL A 543 5.37 -27.76 0.82
C VAL A 543 4.11 -28.63 0.79
N SER A 544 4.22 -29.89 0.38
CA SER A 544 3.11 -30.86 0.41
C SER A 544 2.61 -31.12 1.83
N GLU A 545 3.51 -31.32 2.80
CA GLU A 545 3.17 -31.47 4.21
C GLU A 545 2.44 -30.22 4.76
N SER A 546 2.92 -29.03 4.41
CA SER A 546 2.26 -27.74 4.76
C SER A 546 0.88 -27.62 4.11
N MET A 547 0.70 -28.02 2.85
CA MET A 547 -0.61 -28.05 2.18
C MET A 547 -1.58 -29.03 2.85
N GLN A 548 -1.10 -30.22 3.24
CA GLN A 548 -1.93 -31.21 3.94
C GLN A 548 -2.33 -30.72 5.33
N SER A 549 -1.39 -30.13 6.08
CA SER A 549 -1.64 -29.52 7.38
C SER A 549 -2.68 -28.40 7.28
N TYR A 550 -2.56 -27.55 6.25
CA TYR A 550 -3.55 -26.50 5.95
C TYR A 550 -4.96 -27.07 5.80
N VAL A 551 -5.13 -28.11 4.96
CA VAL A 551 -6.43 -28.75 4.72
C VAL A 551 -6.98 -29.37 6.01
N LEU A 552 -6.16 -30.09 6.78
CA LEU A 552 -6.58 -30.72 8.04
C LEU A 552 -7.03 -29.69 9.08
N LYS A 553 -6.25 -28.62 9.29
CA LYS A 553 -6.57 -27.56 10.27
C LYS A 553 -7.81 -26.77 9.85
N ARG A 554 -7.94 -26.43 8.56
CA ARG A 554 -9.10 -25.72 8.03
C ARG A 554 -10.38 -26.57 8.10
N GLY A 555 -10.28 -27.87 7.78
CA GLY A 555 -11.38 -28.83 7.89
C GLY A 555 -11.84 -29.05 9.34
N ALA A 556 -10.91 -29.03 10.30
CA ALA A 556 -11.22 -29.10 11.73
C ALA A 556 -11.75 -27.79 12.34
N LEU A 557 -11.99 -26.75 11.52
CA LEU A 557 -12.35 -25.39 11.96
C LEU A 557 -11.34 -24.72 12.90
N ARG A 558 -10.09 -25.19 12.93
CA ARG A 558 -8.98 -24.66 13.75
C ARG A 558 -8.14 -23.66 12.96
N ARG A 559 -8.80 -22.63 12.42
CA ARG A 559 -8.14 -21.63 11.55
C ARG A 559 -7.05 -20.84 12.28
N ASP A 560 -7.17 -20.74 13.59
CA ASP A 560 -6.24 -20.08 14.50
C ASP A 560 -4.92 -20.85 14.72
N LEU A 561 -4.80 -22.07 14.19
CA LEU A 561 -3.57 -22.88 14.23
C LEU A 561 -2.79 -22.86 12.91
N LEU A 562 -3.28 -22.14 11.89
CA LEU A 562 -2.58 -22.00 10.63
C LEU A 562 -1.39 -21.06 10.79
N ASN A 563 -0.23 -21.43 10.26
CA ASN A 563 0.91 -20.52 10.11
C ASN A 563 0.98 -19.96 8.67
N ASP A 564 1.82 -18.95 8.45
CA ASP A 564 1.93 -18.28 7.14
C ASP A 564 2.44 -19.21 6.03
N GLU A 565 3.30 -20.18 6.38
CA GLU A 565 3.78 -21.20 5.45
C GLU A 565 2.62 -22.06 4.95
N GLU A 566 1.78 -22.58 5.83
CA GLU A 566 0.59 -23.38 5.49
C GLU A 566 -0.43 -22.57 4.66
N VAL A 567 -0.63 -21.29 4.99
CA VAL A 567 -1.55 -20.40 4.26
C VAL A 567 -1.08 -20.17 2.84
N SER A 568 0.24 -20.02 2.63
CA SER A 568 0.84 -19.73 1.33
C SER A 568 1.27 -21.00 0.56
N ALA A 569 1.30 -22.17 1.19
CA ALA A 569 1.86 -23.40 0.64
C ALA A 569 1.24 -23.80 -0.70
N TYR A 570 -0.05 -23.56 -0.92
CA TYR A 570 -0.70 -23.90 -2.20
C TYR A 570 -0.16 -23.04 -3.36
N LEU A 571 0.11 -21.76 -3.13
CA LEU A 571 0.70 -20.88 -4.15
C LEU A 571 2.15 -21.28 -4.43
N VAL A 572 2.91 -21.57 -3.37
CA VAL A 572 4.29 -22.04 -3.49
C VAL A 572 4.33 -23.36 -4.27
N GLY A 573 3.49 -24.33 -3.91
CA GLY A 573 3.43 -25.64 -4.56
C GLY A 573 3.08 -25.52 -6.04
N LEU A 574 2.06 -24.72 -6.39
CA LEU A 574 1.74 -24.43 -7.78
C LEU A 574 2.89 -23.73 -8.51
N THR A 575 3.59 -22.79 -7.86
CA THR A 575 4.74 -22.10 -8.44
C THR A 575 5.91 -23.05 -8.69
N LEU A 576 6.18 -23.99 -7.79
CA LEU A 576 7.23 -25.00 -7.97
C LEU A 576 6.87 -26.01 -9.07
N LEU A 577 5.59 -26.34 -9.24
CA LEU A 577 5.15 -27.30 -10.26
C LEU A 577 5.05 -26.68 -11.67
N ALA A 578 4.45 -25.49 -11.76
CA ALA A 578 4.09 -24.86 -13.04
C ALA A 578 4.96 -23.63 -13.40
N GLY A 579 5.80 -23.16 -12.47
CA GLY A 579 6.42 -21.84 -12.56
C GLY A 579 5.49 -20.73 -12.06
N ASP A 580 6.00 -19.49 -12.01
CA ASP A 580 5.20 -18.34 -11.58
C ASP A 580 4.06 -18.07 -12.58
N ARG A 581 2.82 -18.03 -12.08
CA ARG A 581 1.60 -17.75 -12.86
C ARG A 581 1.66 -16.44 -13.64
N LYS A 582 2.50 -15.49 -13.22
CA LYS A 582 2.65 -14.21 -13.93
C LYS A 582 3.42 -14.37 -15.25
N LEU A 583 4.11 -15.49 -15.45
CA LEU A 583 4.98 -15.74 -16.60
C LEU A 583 4.33 -16.57 -17.71
N PHE A 584 3.24 -17.28 -17.40
CA PHE A 584 2.58 -18.20 -18.33
C PHE A 584 1.08 -17.89 -18.42
N PRO A 585 0.45 -18.02 -19.59
CA PRO A 585 -1.01 -17.96 -19.69
C PRO A 585 -1.59 -19.17 -18.94
N VAL A 586 -2.67 -18.95 -18.18
CA VAL A 586 -3.55 -20.03 -17.69
C VAL A 586 -4.40 -20.54 -18.83
#